data_AF-A0A2N0PCR2-F1
#
_entry.id   AF-A0A2N0PCR2-F1
#
_cell.length_a   1.000
_cell.length_b   1.000
_cell.length_c   1.000
_cell.angle_alpha   90.00
_cell.angle_beta   90.00
_cell.angle_gamma   90.00
#
_symmetry.space_group_name_H-M   'P 1'
#
loop_
_entity.id
_entity.type
_entity.pdbx_description
1 polymer ?
#
loop_
_entity_poly.entity_id
_entity_poly.type
_entity_poly.pdbx_seq_one_letter_code
_entity_poly.pdbx_strand_id
1 'polypeptide(L)'
;MDTTIEINDEKVTTWINDNKKTYMKAFFNPFYNIYDYCLVDVIKCKKIEEYIEPVVYYFVTLFLIKWAGKALKDIMEALLYCEKIAVLKYEQIKMQNVKILEKNEDLTKKLADSDLINGLMIADMENRIRNLEADVIAKE
;
A
#
# COMPACT_ATOMS: atom_id res chain seq x y z
N MET A 1 -16.83 15.88 -9.25
CA MET A 1 -16.42 16.40 -7.94
C MET A 1 -15.23 15.58 -7.49
N ASP A 2 -14.07 16.21 -7.55
CA ASP A 2 -12.77 15.63 -7.21
C ASP A 2 -12.60 15.74 -5.70
N THR A 3 -13.14 14.78 -4.97
CA THR A 3 -13.08 14.77 -3.51
C THR A 3 -11.73 14.19 -3.12
N THR A 4 -10.73 15.08 -3.12
CA THR A 4 -9.56 15.09 -2.24
C THR A 4 -9.19 13.74 -1.62
N ILE A 5 -8.22 13.09 -2.25
CA ILE A 5 -7.35 12.06 -1.69
C ILE A 5 -6.45 12.73 -0.64
N GLU A 6 -7.04 13.29 0.42
CA GLU A 6 -6.31 13.89 1.56
C GLU A 6 -6.22 12.92 2.73
N ILE A 7 -7.00 11.84 2.73
CA ILE A 7 -7.13 10.92 3.87
C ILE A 7 -6.14 9.76 3.74
N ASN A 8 -4.84 10.06 3.59
CA ASN A 8 -3.77 9.21 4.15
C ASN A 8 -2.37 9.79 3.94
N ASP A 9 -2.21 10.82 3.11
CA ASP A 9 -0.86 11.25 2.68
C ASP A 9 0.00 11.71 3.86
N GLU A 10 -0.57 12.44 4.81
CA GLU A 10 0.14 12.88 6.02
C GLU A 10 0.49 11.71 6.96
N LYS A 11 -0.43 10.76 7.16
CA LYS A 11 -0.19 9.57 7.98
C LYS A 11 0.86 8.65 7.37
N VAL A 12 0.76 8.39 6.06
CA VAL A 12 1.73 7.60 5.30
C VAL A 12 3.10 8.28 5.32
N THR A 13 3.15 9.60 5.12
CA THR A 13 4.40 10.36 5.18
C THR A 13 5.03 10.32 6.57
N THR A 14 4.22 10.40 7.63
CA THR A 14 4.69 10.29 9.02
C THR A 14 5.27 8.89 9.28
N TRP A 15 4.54 7.84 8.90
CA TRP A 15 4.97 6.46 9.03
C TRP A 15 6.28 6.19 8.25
N ILE A 16 6.42 6.72 7.04
CA ILE A 16 7.65 6.65 6.23
C ILE A 16 8.83 7.28 6.99
N ASN A 17 8.63 8.48 7.55
CA ASN A 17 9.67 9.18 8.27
C ASN A 17 10.10 8.47 9.57
N ASP A 18 9.14 7.90 10.30
CA ASP A 18 9.42 7.14 11.52
C ASP A 18 10.18 5.84 11.22
N ASN A 19 9.80 5.13 10.16
CA ASN A 19 10.54 3.95 9.69
C ASN A 19 11.95 4.32 9.26
N LYS A 20 12.10 5.38 8.46
CA LYS A 20 13.39 5.91 8.04
C LYS A 20 14.31 6.18 9.23
N LYS A 21 13.81 6.85 10.25
CA LYS A 21 14.57 7.14 11.47
C LYS A 21 14.95 5.86 12.21
N THR A 22 14.02 4.91 12.31
CA THR A 22 14.22 3.64 13.00
C THR A 22 15.31 2.79 12.33
N TYR A 23 15.24 2.59 11.02
CA TYR A 23 16.21 1.81 10.28
C TYR A 23 17.59 2.47 10.22
N MET A 24 17.65 3.80 10.06
CA MET A 24 18.93 4.51 10.11
C MET A 24 19.57 4.41 11.49
N LYS A 25 18.78 4.52 12.55
CA LYS A 25 19.28 4.31 13.92
C LYS A 25 19.80 2.89 14.09
N ALA A 26 19.04 1.88 13.66
CA ALA A 26 19.43 0.48 13.74
C ALA A 26 20.73 0.20 12.96
N PHE A 27 20.89 0.81 11.77
CA PHE A 27 22.12 0.70 10.99
C PHE A 27 23.31 1.29 11.71
N PHE A 28 23.20 2.50 12.28
CA PHE A 28 24.35 3.16 12.91
C PHE A 28 24.67 2.65 14.32
N ASN A 29 23.72 2.03 15.02
CA ASN A 29 23.87 1.61 16.41
C ASN A 29 25.08 0.68 16.68
N PRO A 30 25.38 -0.34 15.85
CA PRO A 30 26.55 -1.20 16.05
C PRO A 30 27.89 -0.46 15.93
N PHE A 31 27.91 0.65 15.18
CA PHE A 31 29.12 1.43 14.93
C PHE A 31 29.38 2.50 16.01
N TYR A 32 28.49 2.66 16.99
CA TYR A 32 28.62 3.69 18.01
C TYR A 32 29.89 3.53 18.86
N ASN A 33 30.27 2.28 19.16
CA ASN A 33 31.44 1.98 19.97
C ASN A 33 32.73 1.93 19.14
N ILE A 34 32.65 1.92 17.80
CA ILE A 34 33.85 1.87 16.94
C ILE A 34 34.68 3.14 17.10
N TYR A 35 34.01 4.27 17.34
CA TYR A 35 34.67 5.52 17.69
C TYR A 35 35.58 5.32 18.91
N ASP A 36 35.04 4.74 19.98
CA ASP A 36 35.80 4.51 21.22
C ASP A 36 36.92 3.48 21.02
N TYR A 37 36.65 2.38 20.31
CA TYR A 37 37.67 1.34 20.05
C TYR A 37 38.84 1.87 19.22
N CYS A 38 38.58 2.56 18.11
CA CYS A 38 39.64 3.08 17.26
C CYS A 38 40.40 4.24 17.93
N LEU A 39 39.73 5.08 18.72
CA LEU A 39 40.39 6.17 19.44
C LEU A 39 41.30 5.66 20.55
N VAL A 40 40.97 4.55 21.20
CA VAL A 40 41.81 3.95 22.25
C VAL A 40 43.21 3.61 21.72
N ASP A 41 43.31 3.06 20.51
CA ASP A 41 44.60 2.69 19.93
C ASP A 41 45.38 3.93 19.49
N VAL A 42 44.69 4.94 18.95
CA VAL A 42 45.27 6.24 18.59
C VAL A 42 45.83 6.98 19.81
N ILE A 43 45.14 6.94 20.96
CA ILE A 43 45.56 7.62 22.21
C ILE A 43 46.75 6.91 22.86
N LYS A 44 46.94 5.60 22.64
CA LYS A 44 48.06 4.83 23.19
C LYS A 44 49.38 5.07 22.46
N CYS A 45 49.35 5.59 21.23
CA CYS A 45 50.55 5.91 20.45
C CYS A 45 51.41 6.94 21.20
N LYS A 46 52.71 6.66 21.34
CA LYS A 46 53.67 7.57 21.99
C LYS A 46 54.59 8.24 20.98
N LYS A 47 54.71 7.66 19.78
CA LYS A 47 55.53 8.16 18.69
C LYS A 47 54.67 8.44 17.45
N ILE A 48 55.10 9.39 16.63
CA ILE A 48 54.40 9.75 15.39
C ILE A 48 54.29 8.58 14.42
N GLU A 49 55.31 7.71 14.35
CA GLU A 49 55.29 6.54 13.45
C GLU A 49 54.16 5.56 13.79
N GLU A 50 53.80 5.43 15.07
CA GLU A 50 52.75 4.54 15.58
C GLU A 50 51.34 5.08 15.27
N TYR A 51 51.23 6.35 14.90
CA TYR A 51 49.96 7.05 14.69
C TYR A 51 49.39 6.81 13.29
N ILE A 52 50.25 6.52 12.30
CA ILE A 52 49.86 6.49 10.89
C ILE A 52 48.82 5.41 10.62
N GLU A 53 49.07 4.17 11.05
CA GLU A 53 48.20 3.04 10.77
C GLU A 53 46.84 3.12 11.50
N PRO A 54 46.76 3.33 12.84
CA PRO A 54 45.49 3.44 13.55
C PRO A 54 44.60 4.58 13.05
N VAL A 55 45.22 5.69 12.64
CA VAL A 55 44.49 6.86 12.15
C VAL A 55 43.96 6.64 10.74
N VAL A 56 44.76 6.05 9.85
CA VAL A 56 44.28 5.66 8.52
C VAL A 56 43.12 4.67 8.66
N TYR A 57 43.25 3.67 9.53
CA TYR A 57 42.18 2.70 9.80
C TYR A 57 40.92 3.38 10.34
N TYR A 58 41.05 4.31 11.28
CA TYR A 58 39.93 5.09 11.81
C TYR A 58 39.23 5.89 10.70
N PHE A 59 39.97 6.67 9.91
CA PHE A 59 39.38 7.49 8.85
C PHE A 59 38.73 6.66 7.75
N VAL A 60 39.35 5.56 7.34
CA VAL A 60 38.78 4.64 6.33
C VAL A 60 37.50 4.00 6.86
N THR A 61 37.52 3.50 8.10
CA THR A 61 36.33 2.93 8.75
C THR A 61 35.19 3.95 8.83
N LEU A 62 35.47 5.18 9.25
CA LEU A 62 34.48 6.26 9.28
C LEU A 62 33.91 6.60 7.91
N PHE A 63 34.79 6.68 6.91
CA PHE A 63 34.38 6.97 5.54
C PHE A 63 33.43 5.89 5.01
N LEU A 64 33.80 4.62 5.18
CA LEU A 64 33.00 3.48 4.73
C LEU A 64 31.64 3.41 5.45
N ILE A 65 31.60 3.63 6.77
CA ILE A 65 30.34 3.63 7.54
C ILE A 65 29.40 4.74 7.05
N LYS A 66 29.93 5.96 6.85
CA LYS A 66 29.14 7.08 6.32
C LYS A 66 28.65 6.81 4.90
N TRP A 67 29.51 6.27 4.05
CA TRP A 67 29.18 5.95 2.67
C TRP A 67 28.11 4.85 2.57
N ALA A 68 28.25 3.77 3.34
CA ALA A 68 27.25 2.72 3.44
C ALA A 68 25.92 3.24 3.99
N GLY A 69 25.96 4.12 5.01
CA GLY A 69 24.75 4.76 5.54
C GLY A 69 24.03 5.65 4.52
N LYS A 70 24.77 6.32 3.64
CA LYS A 70 24.20 7.09 2.53
C LYS A 70 23.55 6.17 1.48
N ALA A 71 24.25 5.11 1.07
CA ALA A 71 23.69 4.12 0.13
C ALA A 71 22.41 3.46 0.69
N LEU A 72 22.41 3.08 1.97
CA LEU A 72 21.23 2.53 2.63
C LEU A 72 20.07 3.53 2.64
N LYS A 73 20.34 4.79 2.97
CA LYS A 73 19.32 5.85 2.95
C LYS A 73 18.66 5.96 1.57
N ASP A 74 19.45 5.94 0.50
CA ASP A 74 18.95 6.10 -0.86
C ASP A 74 18.10 4.88 -1.30
N ILE A 75 18.54 3.66 -0.97
CA ILE A 75 17.76 2.43 -1.19
C ILE A 75 16.43 2.48 -0.42
N MET A 76 16.48 2.87 0.84
CA MET A 76 15.31 2.94 1.70
C MET A 76 14.32 4.02 1.21
N GLU A 77 14.79 5.17 0.74
CA GLU A 77 13.93 6.19 0.13
C GLU A 77 13.21 5.63 -1.11
N ALA A 78 13.91 4.87 -1.97
CA ALA A 78 13.30 4.23 -3.13
C ALA A 78 12.24 3.18 -2.75
N LEU A 79 12.54 2.32 -1.76
CA LEU A 79 11.60 1.30 -1.28
C LEU A 79 10.34 1.93 -0.66
N LEU A 80 10.51 2.91 0.22
CA LEU A 80 9.39 3.60 0.87
C LEU A 80 8.53 4.38 -0.12
N TYR A 81 9.13 4.93 -1.18
CA TYR A 81 8.40 5.57 -2.27
C TYR A 81 7.52 4.57 -3.04
N CYS A 82 8.07 3.39 -3.38
CA CYS A 82 7.31 2.33 -4.02
C CYS A 82 6.14 1.85 -3.14
N GLU A 83 6.37 1.70 -1.84
CA GLU A 83 5.34 1.31 -0.88
C GLU A 83 4.22 2.36 -0.79
N LYS A 84 4.58 3.66 -0.73
CA LYS A 84 3.61 4.77 -0.77
C LYS A 84 2.68 4.67 -1.99
N ILE A 85 3.24 4.44 -3.17
CA ILE A 85 2.46 4.29 -4.40
C ILE A 85 1.54 3.06 -4.33
N ALA A 86 2.05 1.94 -3.83
CA ALA A 86 1.28 0.70 -3.73
C ALA A 86 0.06 0.86 -2.79
N VAL A 87 0.25 1.50 -1.64
CA VAL A 87 -0.83 1.79 -0.68
C VAL A 87 -1.90 2.67 -1.32
N LEU A 88 -1.50 3.77 -1.98
CA LEU A 88 -2.45 4.67 -2.65
C LEU A 88 -3.25 3.96 -3.75
N LYS A 89 -2.61 3.12 -4.57
CA LYS A 89 -3.28 2.33 -5.61
C LYS A 89 -4.27 1.33 -5.00
N TYR A 90 -3.87 0.65 -3.93
CA TYR A 90 -4.72 -0.30 -3.23
C TYR A 90 -5.98 0.37 -2.68
N GLU A 91 -5.85 1.55 -2.07
CA GLU A 91 -7.00 2.32 -1.55
C GLU A 91 -7.96 2.74 -2.66
N GLN A 92 -7.44 3.19 -3.80
CA GLN A 92 -8.26 3.52 -4.97
C GLN A 92 -9.04 2.31 -5.48
N ILE A 93 -8.39 1.17 -5.67
CA ILE A 93 -9.03 -0.07 -6.12
C ILE A 93 -10.09 -0.52 -5.12
N LYS A 94 -9.79 -0.44 -3.81
CA LYS A 94 -10.75 -0.76 -2.75
C LYS A 94 -12.01 0.10 -2.85
N MET A 95 -11.86 1.41 -3.04
CA MET A 95 -13.00 2.32 -3.19
C MET A 95 -13.81 2.03 -4.46
N GLN A 96 -13.14 1.72 -5.57
CA GLN A 96 -13.81 1.35 -6.82
C GLN A 96 -14.59 0.04 -6.67
N ASN A 97 -14.03 -0.96 -6.00
CA ASN A 97 -14.69 -2.24 -5.76
C ASN A 97 -15.95 -2.10 -4.91
N VAL A 98 -15.95 -1.23 -3.90
CA VAL A 98 -17.17 -0.94 -3.10
C VAL A 98 -18.27 -0.36 -4.00
N LYS A 99 -17.94 0.62 -4.85
CA LYS A 99 -18.90 1.21 -5.79
C LYS A 99 -19.44 0.19 -6.80
N ILE A 100 -18.59 -0.72 -7.28
CA ILE A 100 -19.00 -1.79 -8.19
C ILE A 100 -19.94 -2.75 -7.49
N LEU A 101 -19.67 -3.10 -6.22
CA LEU A 101 -20.52 -3.97 -5.43
C LEU A 101 -21.92 -3.38 -5.24
N GLU A 102 -22.01 -2.11 -4.82
CA GLU A 102 -23.29 -1.39 -4.68
C GLU A 102 -24.08 -1.36 -5.98
N LYS A 103 -23.40 -1.08 -7.11
CA LYS A 103 -24.03 -1.08 -8.44
C LYS A 103 -24.52 -2.47 -8.84
N ASN A 104 -23.75 -3.52 -8.53
CA ASN A 104 -24.14 -4.88 -8.84
C ASN A 104 -25.39 -5.29 -8.04
N GLU A 105 -25.47 -4.94 -6.75
CA GLU A 105 -26.65 -5.20 -5.92
C GLU A 105 -27.91 -4.52 -6.49
N ASP A 106 -27.81 -3.25 -6.91
CA ASP A 106 -28.91 -2.52 -7.56
C ASP A 106 -29.34 -3.17 -8.88
N LEU A 107 -28.38 -3.60 -9.70
CA LEU A 107 -28.66 -4.31 -10.95
C LEU A 107 -29.33 -5.67 -10.71
N THR A 108 -28.88 -6.43 -9.72
CA THR A 108 -29.49 -7.71 -9.34
C THR A 108 -30.92 -7.52 -8.89
N LYS A 109 -31.21 -6.48 -8.09
CA LYS A 109 -32.57 -6.15 -7.67
C LYS A 109 -33.46 -5.81 -8.88
N LYS A 110 -32.98 -4.95 -9.78
CA LYS A 110 -33.72 -4.58 -11.01
C LYS A 110 -33.99 -5.77 -11.91
N LEU A 111 -33.04 -6.71 -12.00
CA LEU A 111 -33.21 -7.93 -12.77
C LEU A 111 -34.29 -8.83 -12.15
N ALA A 112 -34.25 -9.03 -10.84
CA ALA A 112 -35.29 -9.79 -10.13
C ALA A 112 -36.69 -9.16 -10.27
N ASP A 113 -36.79 -7.83 -10.15
CA ASP A 113 -38.05 -7.10 -10.34
C ASP A 113 -38.57 -7.26 -11.79
N SER A 114 -37.68 -7.16 -12.77
CA SER A 114 -38.02 -7.36 -14.19
C SER A 114 -38.49 -8.79 -14.47
N ASP A 115 -37.79 -9.80 -13.94
CA ASP A 115 -38.16 -11.21 -14.11
C ASP A 115 -39.52 -11.51 -13.48
N LEU A 116 -39.80 -10.92 -12.31
CA LEU A 116 -41.10 -11.02 -11.65
C LEU A 116 -42.22 -10.39 -12.47
N ILE A 117 -42.01 -9.17 -12.97
CA ILE A 117 -43.01 -8.44 -13.79
C ILE A 117 -43.29 -9.22 -15.08
N ASN A 118 -42.24 -9.70 -15.75
CA ASN A 118 -42.37 -10.47 -16.98
C ASN A 118 -43.11 -11.79 -16.73
N GLY A 119 -42.78 -12.50 -15.66
CA GLY A 119 -43.48 -13.73 -15.27
C GLY A 119 -44.97 -13.49 -14.98
N LEU A 120 -45.31 -12.40 -14.28
CA LEU A 120 -46.69 -12.03 -14.00
C LEU A 120 -47.48 -11.69 -15.28
N MET A 121 -46.86 -10.94 -16.21
CA MET A 121 -47.47 -10.62 -17.50
C MET A 121 -47.73 -11.87 -18.35
N ILE A 122 -46.78 -12.81 -18.38
CA ILE A 122 -46.94 -14.08 -19.10
C ILE A 122 -48.11 -14.87 -18.51
N ALA A 123 -48.18 -15.03 -17.20
CA ALA A 123 -49.25 -15.76 -16.53
C ALA A 123 -50.64 -15.13 -16.76
N ASP A 124 -50.74 -13.79 -16.75
CA ASP A 124 -51.98 -13.08 -17.11
C ASP A 124 -52.39 -13.35 -18.56
N MET A 125 -51.43 -13.26 -19.50
CA MET A 125 -51.69 -13.56 -20.91
C MET A 125 -52.13 -15.02 -21.12
N GLU A 126 -51.46 -15.98 -20.49
CA GLU A 126 -51.83 -17.40 -20.55
C GLU A 126 -53.24 -17.66 -20.00
N ASN A 127 -53.62 -17.00 -18.90
CA ASN A 127 -54.98 -17.08 -18.35
C ASN A 127 -56.02 -16.52 -19.33
N ARG A 128 -55.75 -15.36 -19.92
CA ARG A 128 -56.63 -14.74 -20.91
C ARG A 128 -56.82 -15.61 -22.14
N ILE A 129 -55.75 -16.23 -22.63
CA ILE A 129 -55.80 -17.19 -23.75
C ILE A 129 -56.69 -18.39 -23.38
N ARG A 130 -56.47 -19.03 -22.24
CA ARG A 130 -57.29 -20.17 -21.79
C ARG A 130 -58.78 -19.85 -21.67
N ASN A 131 -59.11 -18.67 -21.16
CA ASN A 131 -60.51 -18.23 -21.08
C ASN A 131 -61.13 -18.05 -22.47
N LEU A 132 -60.39 -17.45 -23.41
CA LEU A 132 -60.83 -17.30 -24.79
C LEU A 132 -61.01 -18.66 -25.49
N GLU A 133 -60.10 -19.60 -25.26
CA GLU A 133 -60.22 -20.98 -25.78
C GLU A 133 -61.48 -21.67 -25.26
N ALA A 134 -61.79 -21.54 -23.96
CA ALA A 134 -63.01 -22.09 -23.38
C ALA A 134 -64.29 -21.46 -23.97
N ASP A 135 -64.30 -20.14 -24.18
CA ASP A 135 -65.42 -19.42 -24.80
C ASP A 135 -65.66 -19.82 -26.26
N VAL A 136 -64.60 -20.16 -27.00
CA VAL A 136 -64.70 -20.67 -28.37
C VAL A 136 -65.31 -22.08 -28.38
N ILE A 137 -64.81 -22.97 -27.52
CA ILE A 137 -65.32 -24.35 -27.41
C ILE A 137 -66.81 -24.36 -27.01
N ALA A 138 -67.24 -23.46 -26.14
CA ALA A 138 -68.64 -23.38 -25.72
C ALA A 138 -69.62 -22.89 -26.81
N LYS A 139 -69.10 -22.34 -27.93
CA LYS A 139 -69.89 -21.83 -29.06
C LYS A 139 -69.91 -22.76 -30.27
N GLU A 140 -69.09 -23.82 -30.28
CA GLU A 140 -69.17 -24.94 -31.23
C GLU A 140 -70.18 -26.01 -30.77
#